data_AF-A0A3D0ZVW1-F1
#
_entry.id   AF-A0A3D0ZVW1-F1
#
_cell.length_a   1.000
_cell.length_b   1.000
_cell.length_c   1.000
_cell.angle_alpha   90.00
_cell.angle_beta   90.00
_cell.angle_gamma   90.00
#
_symmetry.space_group_name_H-M   'P 1'
#
loop_
_entity.id
_entity.type
_entity.pdbx_description
1 polymer ?
#
loop_
_entity_poly.entity_id
_entity_poly.type
_entity_poly.pdbx_seq_one_letter_code
_entity_poly.pdbx_strand_id
1 'polypeptide(L)'
;MTEVSEDFRLEIRGWLETNCPESMRTPMPQDEMPSGGKKTHYKNPDTKRWMDLCAERGLTAPTWPVQYGGAGMDSAQHQVLRQEMAR
;
A
#
# COMPACT_ATOMS: atom_id res chain seq x y z
N MET A 1 18.25 -15.91 -4.34
CA MET A 1 17.75 -14.99 -3.30
C MET A 1 18.02 -13.60 -3.85
N THR A 2 17.00 -12.86 -4.28
CA THR A 2 17.19 -11.46 -4.66
C THR A 2 17.37 -10.67 -3.36
N GLU A 3 18.58 -10.16 -3.13
CA GLU A 3 18.86 -9.25 -2.03
C GLU A 3 18.13 -7.94 -2.31
N VAL A 4 17.11 -7.65 -1.52
CA VAL A 4 16.46 -6.34 -1.53
C VAL A 4 17.40 -5.37 -0.81
N SER A 5 17.84 -4.31 -1.51
CA SER A 5 18.71 -3.30 -0.89
C SER A 5 18.05 -2.70 0.35
N GLU A 6 18.84 -2.40 1.38
CA GLU A 6 18.37 -1.65 2.55
C GLU A 6 17.81 -0.28 2.15
N ASP A 7 18.31 0.32 1.07
CA ASP A 7 17.76 1.54 0.48
C ASP A 7 16.27 1.40 0.14
N PHE A 8 15.86 0.25 -0.43
CA PHE A 8 14.45 0.02 -0.76
C PHE A 8 13.59 -0.08 0.49
N ARG A 9 14.10 -0.73 1.56
CA ARG A 9 13.41 -0.74 2.86
C ARG A 9 13.22 0.67 3.40
N LEU A 10 14.29 1.48 3.39
CA LEU A 10 14.26 2.84 3.90
C LEU A 10 13.32 3.73 3.08
N GLU A 11 13.32 3.58 1.75
CA GLU A 11 12.41 4.29 0.86
C GLU A 11 10.94 3.90 1.13
N ILE A 12 10.65 2.60 1.20
CA ILE A 12 9.29 2.12 1.48
C ILE A 12 8.84 2.57 2.86
N ARG A 13 9.70 2.45 3.88
CA ARG A 13 9.42 2.92 5.23
C ARG A 13 9.12 4.42 5.26
N GLY A 14 10.03 5.26 4.75
CA GLY A 14 9.84 6.71 4.75
C GLY A 14 8.58 7.11 3.99
N TRP A 15 8.27 6.41 2.90
CA TRP A 15 7.01 6.63 2.19
C TRP A 15 5.80 6.19 3.00
N LEU A 16 5.81 5.01 3.62
CA LEU A 16 4.73 4.55 4.50
C LEU A 16 4.55 5.51 5.68
N GLU A 17 5.62 6.02 6.28
CA GLU A 17 5.51 7.00 7.38
C GLU A 17 4.95 8.34 6.95
N THR A 18 5.25 8.78 5.72
CA THR A 18 4.76 10.05 5.18
C THR A 18 3.32 9.93 4.65
N ASN A 19 2.94 8.77 4.13
CA ASN A 19 1.71 8.58 3.36
C ASN A 19 0.66 7.70 4.04
N CYS A 20 1.04 6.84 5.00
CA CYS A 20 0.11 5.99 5.74
C CYS A 20 -0.52 6.81 6.87
N PRO A 21 -1.82 7.11 6.81
CA PRO A 21 -2.52 7.78 7.89
C PRO A 21 -2.46 6.93 9.17
N GLU A 22 -2.34 7.56 10.34
CA GLU A 22 -2.37 6.81 11.62
C GLU A 22 -3.65 5.97 11.77
N SER A 23 -4.78 6.44 11.25
CA SER A 23 -6.03 5.70 11.21
C SER A 23 -5.98 4.42 10.36
N MET A 24 -5.07 4.32 9.39
CA MET A 24 -4.85 3.13 8.57
C MET A 24 -3.75 2.20 9.12
N ARG A 25 -2.95 2.66 10.10
CA ARG A 25 -2.02 1.78 10.84
C ARG A 25 -2.73 0.88 11.84
N THR A 26 -3.97 1.18 12.20
CA THR A 26 -4.81 0.30 13.00
C THR A 26 -5.61 -0.63 12.10
N PRO A 27 -5.95 -1.86 12.56
CA PRO A 27 -6.85 -2.74 11.82
C PRO A 27 -8.11 -1.99 11.45
N MET A 28 -8.34 -1.80 10.15
CA MET A 28 -9.52 -1.08 9.67
C MET A 28 -10.77 -1.82 10.16
N PRO A 29 -11.71 -1.13 10.83
CA PRO A 29 -12.97 -1.73 11.21
C PRO A 29 -13.66 -2.32 9.98
N GLN A 30 -14.27 -3.50 10.11
CA GLN A 30 -14.94 -4.15 8.98
C GLN A 30 -16.03 -3.28 8.35
N ASP A 31 -16.58 -2.35 9.13
CA ASP A 31 -17.61 -1.38 8.74
C ASP A 31 -17.06 -0.14 8.00
N GLU A 32 -15.73 0.04 8.02
CA GLU A 32 -15.01 1.08 7.27
C GLU A 32 -14.31 0.53 6.02
N MET A 33 -14.37 -0.79 5.80
CA MET A 33 -13.85 -1.42 4.61
C MET A 33 -14.57 -0.89 3.37
N PRO A 34 -13.85 -0.26 2.43
CA PRO A 34 -14.46 0.25 1.22
C PRO A 34 -14.99 -0.91 0.38
N SER A 35 -16.29 -0.87 0.08
CA SER A 35 -16.89 -1.86 -0.81
C SER A 35 -16.35 -1.67 -2.24
N GLY A 36 -16.25 -2.74 -3.02
CA GLY A 36 -15.83 -2.66 -4.44
C GLY A 36 -16.84 -1.97 -5.36
N GLY A 37 -17.91 -1.37 -4.83
CA GLY A 37 -18.95 -0.70 -5.60
C GLY A 37 -18.59 0.75 -5.94
N LYS A 38 -19.06 1.24 -7.10
CA LYS A 38 -18.92 2.65 -7.54
C LYS A 38 -19.58 3.68 -6.61
N LYS A 39 -20.34 3.26 -5.59
CA LYS A 39 -21.07 4.11 -4.62
C LYS A 39 -20.60 3.90 -3.18
N THR A 40 -19.35 3.54 -2.99
CA THR A 40 -18.79 3.36 -1.65
C THR A 40 -18.66 4.72 -0.95
N HIS A 41 -19.38 4.86 0.16
CA HIS A 41 -19.19 5.98 1.08
C HIS A 41 -17.99 5.66 1.97
N TYR A 42 -16.87 6.33 1.71
CA TYR A 42 -15.73 6.31 2.62
C TYR A 42 -16.12 7.09 3.88
N LYS A 43 -16.33 6.38 4.98
CA LYS A 43 -16.59 7.01 6.30
C LYS A 43 -15.41 7.84 6.76
N ASN A 44 -14.20 7.36 6.46
CA ASN A 44 -12.96 8.05 6.70
C ASN A 44 -12.37 8.57 5.36
N PRO A 45 -12.17 9.89 5.18
CA PRO A 45 -11.52 10.43 3.98
C PRO A 45 -10.08 9.92 3.81
N ASP A 46 -9.41 9.56 4.90
CA ASP A 46 -8.05 9.03 4.89
C ASP A 46 -7.98 7.65 4.21
N THR A 47 -9.03 6.84 4.31
CA THR A 47 -9.13 5.56 3.60
C THR A 47 -9.11 5.76 2.08
N LYS A 48 -9.85 6.78 1.60
CA LYS A 48 -9.84 7.11 0.18
C LYS A 48 -8.45 7.60 -0.25
N ARG A 49 -7.85 8.50 0.53
CA ARG A 49 -6.52 9.04 0.23
C ARG A 49 -5.46 7.92 0.21
N TRP A 50 -5.52 7.00 1.15
CA TRP A 50 -4.65 5.84 1.22
C TRP A 50 -4.80 4.90 0.01
N MET A 51 -6.05 4.65 -0.43
CA MET A 51 -6.30 3.88 -1.64
C MET A 51 -5.75 4.57 -2.90
N ASP A 52 -5.96 5.88 -3.04
CA ASP A 52 -5.44 6.65 -4.18
C ASP A 52 -3.90 6.58 -4.22
N LEU A 53 -3.23 6.76 -3.06
CA LEU A 53 -1.76 6.66 -2.95
C LEU A 53 -1.24 5.24 -3.24
N CYS A 54 -1.94 4.22 -2.77
CA CYS A 54 -1.63 2.83 -3.10
C CYS A 54 -1.81 2.55 -4.60
N ALA A 55 -2.83 3.13 -5.23
CA ALA A 55 -3.08 2.97 -6.66
C ALA A 55 -2.04 3.73 -7.51
N GLU A 56 -1.70 4.97 -7.15
CA GLU A 56 -0.68 5.78 -7.83
C GLU A 56 0.69 5.09 -7.82
N ARG A 57 1.04 4.44 -6.71
CA ARG A 57 2.31 3.71 -6.58
C ARG A 57 2.21 2.24 -7.06
N GLY A 58 1.04 1.77 -7.47
CA GLY A 58 0.82 0.39 -7.93
C GLY A 58 0.88 -0.66 -6.82
N LEU A 59 0.75 -0.26 -5.55
CA LEU A 59 0.72 -1.14 -4.37
C LEU A 59 -0.59 -1.94 -4.27
N THR A 60 -1.60 -1.62 -5.08
CA THR A 60 -2.80 -2.45 -5.24
C THR A 60 -2.48 -3.78 -5.92
N ALA A 61 -1.50 -3.78 -6.83
CA ALA A 61 -0.99 -4.96 -7.52
C ALA A 61 0.55 -4.88 -7.59
N PRO A 62 1.25 -5.04 -6.44
CA PRO A 62 2.68 -4.74 -6.36
C PRO A 62 3.52 -5.62 -7.29
N THR A 63 3.08 -6.85 -7.54
CA THR A 63 3.76 -7.82 -8.41
C THR A 63 3.44 -7.68 -9.90
N TRP A 64 2.45 -6.85 -10.27
CA TRP A 64 2.09 -6.66 -11.68
C TRP A 64 3.07 -5.70 -12.36
N PRO A 65 3.37 -5.89 -13.67
CA PRO A 65 4.19 -4.95 -14.42
C PRO A 65 3.62 -3.52 -14.41
N VAL A 66 4.51 -2.52 -14.43
CA VAL A 66 4.15 -1.08 -14.43
C VAL A 66 3.26 -0.70 -15.62
N GLN A 67 3.44 -1.35 -16.77
CA GLN A 67 2.58 -1.17 -17.95
C GLN A 67 1.09 -1.49 -17.70
N TYR A 68 0.78 -2.28 -16.67
CA TYR A 68 -0.59 -2.61 -16.27
C TYR A 68 -1.03 -1.86 -14.99
N GLY A 69 -0.26 -0.86 -14.54
CA GLY A 69 -0.55 -0.10 -13.33
C GLY A 69 -0.14 -0.77 -12.02
N GLY A 70 0.68 -1.83 -12.08
CA GLY A 70 1.32 -2.42 -10.90
C GLY A 70 2.65 -1.76 -10.55
N ALA A 71 3.25 -2.14 -9.42
CA ALA A 71 4.53 -1.59 -8.99
C ALA A 71 5.75 -2.27 -9.64
N GLY A 72 5.55 -3.35 -10.40
CA GLY A 72 6.63 -4.13 -11.03
C GLY A 72 7.59 -4.78 -10.04
N MET A 73 7.18 -4.95 -8.78
CA MET A 73 8.01 -5.47 -7.71
C MET A 73 8.21 -6.98 -7.87
N ASP A 74 9.42 -7.44 -7.56
CA ASP A 74 9.67 -8.86 -7.41
C ASP A 74 9.08 -9.42 -6.10
N SER A 75 9.13 -10.74 -5.94
CA SER A 75 8.61 -11.41 -4.74
C SER A 75 9.29 -10.95 -3.45
N ALA A 76 10.59 -10.62 -3.51
CA ALA A 76 11.36 -10.21 -2.34
C ALA A 76 11.03 -8.75 -1.93
N GLN A 77 10.89 -7.84 -2.89
CA GLN A 77 10.43 -6.47 -2.69
C GLN A 77 9.00 -6.45 -2.13
N HIS A 78 8.11 -7.28 -2.67
CA HIS A 78 6.75 -7.43 -2.15
C HIS A 78 6.76 -7.97 -0.71
N GLN A 79 7.64 -8.93 -0.38
CA GLN A 79 7.79 -9.43 0.98
C GLN A 79 8.26 -8.33 1.94
N VAL A 80 9.21 -7.49 1.53
CA VAL A 80 9.68 -6.33 2.30
C VAL A 80 8.57 -5.32 2.53
N LEU A 81 7.82 -4.96 1.48
CA LEU A 81 6.66 -4.08 1.59
C LEU A 81 5.66 -4.59 2.64
N ARG A 82 5.33 -5.89 2.60
CA ARG A 82 4.41 -6.51 3.56
C ARG A 82 4.96 -6.47 4.99
N GLN A 83 6.27 -6.66 5.17
CA GLN A 83 6.90 -6.57 6.49
C GLN A 83 6.84 -5.15 7.05
N GLU A 84 7.12 -4.13 6.23
CA GLU A 84 7.07 -2.74 6.67
C GLU A 84 5.63 -2.25 6.89
N MET A 85 4.64 -2.76 6.14
CA MET A 85 3.21 -2.49 6.38
C MET A 85 2.67 -3.16 7.65
N ALA A 86 3.22 -4.29 8.06
CA ALA A 86 2.78 -5.05 9.24
C ALA A 86 3.46 -4.60 10.55
N ARG A 87 4.33 -3.59 10.47
CA ARG A 87 5.15 -3.09 11.57
C ARG A 87 4.45 -1.92 12.27
#